data_AF-A0A6A5YKG9-F1
#
_entry.id   AF-A0A6A5YKG9-F1
#
_cell.length_a   1.000
_cell.length_b   1.000
_cell.length_c   1.000
_cell.angle_alpha   90.00
_cell.angle_beta   90.00
_cell.angle_gamma   90.00
#
_symmetry.space_group_name_H-M   'P 1'
#
loop_
_entity.id
_entity.type
_entity.pdbx_description
1 polymer ?
#
loop_
_entity_poly.entity_id
_entity_poly.type
_entity_poly.pdbx_seq_one_letter_code
_entity_poly.pdbx_strand_id
1 'polypeptide(L)'
;IPRTIRDAIKLVRSMGEKYLWVDCLCIEQDNTVQKHFQISRMDIVYSRALATIVALSSLDAAHPIPGVDPGTRLPFSSRWVREHCDDTAKSASGMYTVSFGSYPPLLESVFTDSVYERRGWTLQERLLP
;
A
#
# COMPACT_ATOMS: atom_id res chain seq x y z
N ILE A 1 5.49 -1.60 20.13
CA ILE A 1 5.07 -1.97 18.76
C ILE A 1 5.02 -0.72 17.86
N PRO A 2 5.57 -0.80 16.64
CA PRO A 2 5.53 0.27 15.63
C PRO A 2 4.13 0.82 15.32
N ARG A 3 4.06 2.04 14.76
CA ARG A 3 2.81 2.75 14.50
C ARG A 3 1.96 2.05 13.44
N THR A 4 2.56 1.58 12.35
CA THR A 4 1.84 0.86 11.28
C THR A 4 1.10 -0.36 11.84
N ILE A 5 1.73 -1.10 12.77
CA ILE A 5 1.10 -2.27 13.41
C ILE A 5 -0.07 -1.85 14.29
N ARG A 6 0.08 -0.77 15.07
CA ARG A 6 -1.01 -0.25 15.90
C ARG A 6 -2.21 0.16 15.06
N ASP A 7 -1.96 0.82 13.93
CA ASP A 7 -3.01 1.25 13.01
C ASP A 7 -3.64 0.04 12.29
N ALA A 8 -2.85 -0.97 11.92
CA ALA A 8 -3.37 -2.23 11.38
C ALA A 8 -4.28 -2.95 12.38
N ILE A 9 -3.93 -2.99 13.67
CA ILE A 9 -4.80 -3.56 14.73
C ILE A 9 -6.13 -2.81 14.82
N LYS A 10 -6.11 -1.47 14.75
CA LYS A 10 -7.34 -0.66 14.74
C LYS A 10 -8.18 -0.96 13.50
N LEU A 11 -7.55 -1.04 12.33
CA LEU A 11 -8.20 -1.35 11.07
C LEU A 11 -8.88 -2.73 11.11
N VAL A 12 -8.14 -3.77 11.50
CA VAL A 12 -8.67 -5.14 11.66
C VAL A 12 -9.87 -5.17 12.59
N ARG A 13 -9.78 -4.50 13.75
CA ARG A 13 -10.91 -4.39 14.69
C ARG A 13 -12.12 -3.68 14.08
N SER A 14 -11.90 -2.62 13.31
CA SER A 14 -12.99 -1.89 12.64
C SER A 14 -13.67 -2.71 11.54
N MET A 15 -12.95 -3.66 10.94
CA MET A 15 -13.51 -4.63 9.98
C MET A 15 -14.30 -5.77 10.65
N GLY A 16 -14.34 -5.83 11.99
CA GLY A 16 -14.98 -6.92 12.73
C GLY A 16 -14.09 -8.15 12.93
N GLU A 17 -12.84 -8.09 12.48
CA GLU A 17 -11.89 -9.19 12.59
C GLU A 17 -11.12 -9.16 13.91
N LYS A 18 -10.70 -10.35 14.36
CA LYS A 18 -10.02 -10.52 15.66
C LYS A 18 -8.53 -10.79 15.54
N TYR A 19 -8.11 -11.39 14.42
CA TYR A 19 -6.76 -11.90 14.25
C TYR A 19 -6.00 -11.07 13.22
N LEU A 20 -4.75 -10.75 13.54
CA LEU A 20 -3.81 -10.10 12.64
C LEU A 20 -2.50 -10.86 12.74
N TRP A 21 -2.01 -11.35 11.60
CA TRP A 21 -0.66 -11.90 11.51
C TRP A 21 0.33 -10.78 11.21
N VAL A 22 1.42 -10.71 11.98
CA VAL A 22 2.54 -9.81 11.72
C VAL A 22 3.82 -10.59 11.96
N ASP A 23 4.64 -10.80 10.94
CA ASP A 23 5.83 -11.67 11.00
C ASP A 23 6.76 -11.34 12.18
N CYS A 24 7.01 -10.05 12.46
CA CYS A 24 7.88 -9.65 13.56
C CYS A 24 7.32 -9.93 14.96
N LEU A 25 6.03 -10.29 15.07
CA LEU A 25 5.35 -10.66 16.32
C LEU A 25 4.95 -12.14 16.36
N CYS A 26 4.59 -12.72 15.21
CA CYS A 26 4.09 -14.09 15.10
C CYS A 26 5.20 -15.12 14.87
N ILE A 27 6.37 -14.68 14.41
CA ILE A 27 7.54 -15.53 14.20
C ILE A 27 8.55 -15.32 15.34
N GLU A 28 8.95 -16.41 15.97
CA GLU A 28 10.02 -16.43 16.97
C GLU A 28 11.35 -16.09 16.28
N GLN A 29 11.84 -14.87 16.47
CA GLN A 29 13.01 -14.37 15.72
C GLN A 29 14.33 -14.97 16.19
N ASP A 30 14.42 -15.33 17.47
CA ASP A 30 15.65 -15.80 18.12
C ASP A 30 15.93 -17.28 17.84
N ASN A 31 14.89 -18.05 17.50
CA ASN A 31 15.00 -19.47 17.18
C ASN A 31 15.10 -19.66 15.67
N THR A 32 16.32 -19.83 15.17
CA THR A 32 16.59 -19.95 13.73
C THR A 32 15.86 -21.13 13.07
N VAL A 33 15.75 -22.26 13.75
CA VAL A 33 15.07 -23.46 13.22
C VAL A 33 13.57 -23.21 13.08
N GLN A 34 12.92 -22.69 14.13
CA GLN A 34 11.49 -22.37 14.10
C GLN A 34 11.19 -21.24 13.10
N LYS A 35 12.05 -20.23 13.05
CA LYS A 35 11.97 -19.14 12.08
C LYS A 35 11.99 -19.67 10.64
N HIS A 36 12.96 -20.51 10.29
CA HIS A 36 13.03 -21.10 8.95
C HIS A 36 11.82 -21.99 8.64
N PHE A 37 11.34 -22.74 9.62
CA PHE A 37 10.15 -23.57 9.47
C PHE A 37 8.87 -22.76 9.23
N GLN A 38 8.71 -21.61 9.87
CA GLN A 38 7.57 -20.74 9.64
C GLN A 38 7.70 -19.97 8.33
N ILE A 39 8.90 -19.50 7.99
CA ILE A 39 9.19 -18.82 6.71
C ILE A 39 8.88 -19.74 5.52
N SER A 40 9.18 -21.04 5.62
CA SER A 40 8.86 -22.00 4.55
C SER A 40 7.36 -22.26 4.37
N ARG A 41 6.50 -21.70 5.23
CA ARG A 41 5.04 -21.84 5.22
C ARG A 41 4.31 -20.51 5.02
N MET A 42 5.01 -19.47 4.56
CA MET A 42 4.39 -18.17 4.28
C MET A 42 3.30 -18.25 3.21
N ASP A 43 3.42 -19.18 2.27
CA ASP A 43 2.37 -19.49 1.28
C ASP A 43 1.04 -19.89 1.93
N ILE A 44 1.09 -20.68 3.01
CA ILE A 44 -0.09 -21.10 3.78
C ILE A 44 -0.67 -19.92 4.58
N VAL A 45 0.20 -19.06 5.14
CA VAL A 45 -0.24 -17.87 5.88
C VAL A 45 -0.98 -16.92 4.96
N TYR A 46 -0.41 -16.60 3.79
CA TYR A 46 -1.03 -15.70 2.82
C TYR A 46 -2.30 -16.31 2.21
N SER A 47 -2.28 -17.57 1.76
CA SER A 47 -3.46 -18.24 1.15
C SER A 47 -4.63 -18.52 2.10
N ARG A 48 -4.45 -18.26 3.39
CA ARG A 48 -5.50 -18.40 4.42
C ARG A 48 -5.81 -17.09 5.11
N ALA A 49 -5.25 -15.97 4.64
CA ALA A 49 -5.65 -14.69 5.14
C ALA A 49 -7.08 -14.37 4.65
N LEU A 50 -7.70 -13.36 5.24
CA LEU A 50 -8.91 -12.76 4.67
C LEU A 50 -8.53 -11.64 3.71
N ALA A 51 -7.49 -10.89 4.07
CA ALA A 51 -6.94 -9.79 3.32
C ALA A 51 -5.51 -9.51 3.79
N THR A 52 -4.69 -8.97 2.89
CA THR A 52 -3.35 -8.47 3.18
C THR A 52 -3.35 -6.95 3.23
N ILE A 53 -2.92 -6.36 4.35
CA ILE A 53 -2.84 -4.91 4.52
C ILE A 53 -1.47 -4.42 4.04
N VAL A 54 -1.44 -3.63 2.95
CA VAL A 54 -0.22 -3.05 2.40
C VAL A 54 -0.20 -1.53 2.57
N ALA A 55 0.71 -1.02 3.39
CA ALA A 55 0.89 0.41 3.62
C ALA A 55 1.81 1.06 2.56
N LEU A 56 1.32 1.20 1.32
CA LEU A 56 2.11 1.64 0.16
C LEU A 56 2.77 3.02 0.31
N SER A 57 2.13 3.94 1.03
CA SER A 57 2.63 5.30 1.24
C SER A 57 3.63 5.40 2.41
N SER A 58 3.89 4.32 3.13
CA SER A 58 4.74 4.33 4.33
C SER A 58 6.19 4.02 3.96
N LEU A 59 7.12 4.84 4.46
CA LEU A 59 8.56 4.62 4.26
C LEU A 59 9.12 3.56 5.22
N ASP A 60 8.55 3.48 6.42
CA ASP A 60 8.94 2.54 7.46
C ASP A 60 7.73 2.15 8.35
N ALA A 61 7.97 1.29 9.33
CA ALA A 61 6.93 0.82 10.27
C ALA A 61 6.49 1.86 11.31
N ALA A 62 7.20 3.00 11.42
CA ALA A 62 6.85 4.11 12.31
C ALA A 62 5.84 5.08 11.67
N HIS A 63 5.62 4.99 10.35
CA HIS A 63 4.61 5.79 9.66
C HIS A 63 3.18 5.29 9.94
N PRO A 64 2.19 6.21 10.03
CA PRO A 64 0.79 5.84 10.17
C PRO A 64 0.24 5.22 8.90
N ILE A 65 -0.86 4.46 9.03
CA ILE A 65 -1.68 4.06 7.87
C ILE A 65 -2.70 5.19 7.60
N PRO A 66 -2.62 5.89 6.46
CA PRO A 66 -3.48 7.04 6.19
C PRO A 66 -4.97 6.70 6.19
N GLY A 67 -5.75 7.40 7.02
CA GLY A 67 -7.19 7.23 7.16
C GLY A 67 -7.63 6.33 8.32
N VAL A 68 -6.70 5.69 9.05
CA VAL A 68 -7.04 4.97 10.29
C VAL A 68 -7.32 5.95 11.43
N ASP A 69 -6.44 6.94 11.62
CA ASP A 69 -6.65 8.02 12.57
C ASP A 69 -7.03 9.32 11.84
N PRO A 70 -7.92 10.17 12.41
CA PRO A 70 -8.25 11.46 11.82
C PRO A 70 -7.00 12.31 11.52
N GLY A 71 -7.00 12.99 10.37
CA GLY A 71 -5.89 13.86 9.95
C GLY A 71 -4.65 13.14 9.40
N THR A 72 -4.61 11.81 9.38
CA THR A 72 -3.47 11.05 8.80
C THR A 72 -3.54 10.93 7.27
N ARG A 73 -4.72 11.09 6.68
CA ARG A 73 -4.90 11.12 5.22
C ARG A 73 -4.53 12.50 4.71
N LEU A 74 -3.47 12.57 3.90
CA LEU A 74 -3.09 13.82 3.22
C LEU A 74 -4.23 14.25 2.28
N PRO A 75 -4.55 15.55 2.21
CA PRO A 75 -5.44 16.07 1.19
C PRO A 75 -4.81 15.79 -0.19
N PHE A 76 -5.62 15.42 -1.17
CA PHE A 76 -5.14 15.10 -2.52
C PHE A 76 -4.29 16.26 -3.06
N SER A 77 -3.01 15.98 -3.31
CA SER A 77 -2.12 16.91 -4.01
C SER A 77 -2.65 17.12 -5.41
N SER A 78 -3.07 18.35 -5.73
CA SER A 78 -3.39 18.75 -7.09
C SER A 78 -2.12 18.66 -7.93
N ARG A 79 -1.94 17.56 -8.66
CA ARG A 79 -0.87 17.40 -9.64
C ARG A 79 -1.38 17.89 -10.99
N TRP A 80 -0.61 18.76 -11.63
CA TRP A 80 -0.87 19.19 -13.01
C TRP A 80 -0.75 18.01 -13.96
N VAL A 81 -1.86 17.58 -14.55
CA VAL A 81 -1.86 16.59 -15.63
C VAL A 81 -1.97 17.36 -16.94
N ARG A 82 -0.96 17.23 -17.80
CA ARG A 82 -1.10 17.64 -19.21
C ARG A 82 -1.84 16.51 -19.93
N GLU A 83 -3.12 16.71 -20.20
CA GLU A 83 -3.82 15.88 -21.17
C GLU A 83 -3.29 16.25 -22.57
N HIS A 84 -2.65 15.29 -23.24
CA HIS A 84 -2.42 15.40 -24.67
C HIS A 84 -3.77 15.18 -25.35
N CYS A 85 -4.41 16.25 -25.83
CA CYS A 85 -5.49 16.12 -26.79
C CYS A 85 -4.89 15.62 -28.11
N ASP A 86 -5.44 14.53 -28.65
CA ASP A 86 -5.04 13.97 -29.94
C ASP A 86 -5.06 15.06 -31.02
N ASP A 87 -3.95 15.18 -31.76
CA ASP A 87 -3.60 16.25 -32.71
C ASP A 87 -4.50 16.39 -33.96
N THR A 88 -5.76 15.94 -33.92
CA THR A 88 -6.65 15.95 -35.10
C THR A 88 -7.47 17.23 -35.27
N ALA A 89 -7.37 18.22 -34.37
CA ALA A 89 -7.97 19.54 -34.55
C ALA A 89 -6.90 20.64 -34.64
N LYS A 90 -6.16 20.69 -35.77
CA LYS A 90 -5.38 21.88 -36.16
C LYS A 90 -6.34 23.03 -36.48
N SER A 91 -6.79 23.75 -35.47
CA SER A 91 -7.32 25.11 -35.64
C SER A 91 -6.19 26.10 -35.38
N ALA A 92 -5.98 26.99 -36.33
CA ALA A 92 -5.06 28.12 -36.22
C ALA A 92 -5.40 28.95 -34.98
N SER A 93 -4.36 29.37 -34.25
CA SER A 93 -4.38 29.90 -32.87
C SER A 93 -4.30 28.78 -31.83
N GLY A 94 -3.07 28.43 -31.45
CA GLY A 94 -2.73 27.38 -30.48
C GLY A 94 -3.26 27.68 -29.08
N MET A 95 -4.54 27.43 -28.86
CA MET A 95 -5.19 27.50 -27.57
C MET A 95 -5.14 26.11 -26.92
N TYR A 96 -4.22 25.92 -25.98
CA TYR A 96 -4.18 24.71 -25.15
C TYR A 96 -5.22 24.82 -24.04
N THR A 97 -6.11 23.84 -23.93
CA THR A 97 -7.01 23.75 -22.78
C THR A 97 -6.27 23.02 -21.66
N VAL A 98 -6.01 23.72 -20.55
CA VAL A 98 -5.43 23.11 -19.34
C VAL A 98 -6.58 22.83 -18.37
N SER A 99 -6.90 21.56 -18.17
CA SER A 99 -7.89 21.12 -17.19
C SER A 99 -7.25 21.06 -15.80
N PHE A 100 -7.88 21.71 -14.82
CA PHE A 100 -7.46 21.67 -13.42
C PHE A 100 -8.31 20.65 -12.68
N GLY A 101 -7.70 19.55 -12.26
CA GLY A 101 -8.37 18.52 -11.46
C GLY A 101 -7.45 17.94 -10.41
N SER A 102 -8.00 17.65 -9.23
CA SER A 102 -7.30 16.89 -8.20
C SER A 102 -7.54 15.40 -8.47
N TYR A 103 -6.60 14.76 -9.16
CA TYR A 103 -6.66 13.33 -9.42
C TYR A 103 -5.80 12.56 -8.41
N PRO A 104 -6.28 11.44 -7.86
CA PRO A 104 -5.39 10.51 -7.17
C PRO A 104 -4.27 10.07 -8.12
N PRO A 105 -3.05 9.84 -7.62
CA PRO A 105 -2.01 9.23 -8.45
C PRO A 105 -2.50 7.87 -8.98
N LEU A 106 -2.08 7.52 -10.19
CA LEU A 106 -2.36 6.20 -10.75
C LEU A 106 -1.81 5.12 -9.80
N LEU A 107 -2.60 4.09 -9.53
CA LEU A 107 -2.22 3.03 -8.61
C LEU A 107 -0.87 2.40 -8.98
N GLU A 108 -0.64 2.19 -10.27
CA GLU A 108 0.64 1.70 -10.80
C GLU A 108 1.82 2.59 -10.38
N SER A 109 1.70 3.91 -10.53
CA SER A 109 2.76 4.84 -10.11
C SER A 109 3.04 4.77 -8.60
N VAL A 110 1.99 4.61 -7.78
CA VAL A 110 2.14 4.47 -6.32
C VAL A 110 2.88 3.17 -5.98
N PHE A 111 2.58 2.08 -6.69
CA PHE A 111 3.31 0.83 -6.53
C PHE A 111 4.77 1.00 -6.94
N THR A 112 5.05 1.44 -8.16
CA THR A 112 6.43 1.57 -8.69
C THR A 112 7.34 2.42 -7.80
N ASP A 113 6.79 3.49 -7.22
CA ASP A 113 7.54 4.41 -6.37
C ASP A 113 7.68 3.93 -4.91
N SER A 114 6.90 2.93 -4.51
CA SER A 114 6.85 2.48 -3.11
C SER A 114 8.06 1.64 -2.70
N VAL A 115 8.41 1.72 -1.41
CA VAL A 115 9.38 0.80 -0.78
C VAL A 115 8.89 -0.65 -0.87
N TYR A 116 7.57 -0.84 -0.92
CA TYR A 116 6.92 -2.13 -1.00
C TYR A 116 7.43 -2.98 -2.17
N GLU A 117 7.53 -2.43 -3.38
CA GLU A 117 8.00 -3.18 -4.57
C GLU A 117 9.44 -3.69 -4.46
N ARG A 118 10.24 -3.11 -3.56
CA ARG A 118 11.65 -3.52 -3.35
C ARG A 118 11.78 -4.64 -2.32
N ARG A 119 10.69 -5.06 -1.69
CA ARG A 119 10.69 -6.09 -0.66
C ARG A 119 10.53 -7.47 -1.27
N GLY A 120 11.02 -8.48 -0.54
CA GLY A 120 10.67 -9.87 -0.83
C GLY A 120 9.18 -10.12 -0.56
N TRP A 121 8.68 -11.23 -1.10
CA TRP A 121 7.32 -11.76 -0.86
C TRP A 121 6.14 -10.96 -1.45
N THR A 122 6.39 -9.84 -2.13
CA THR A 122 5.35 -9.02 -2.80
C THR A 122 4.48 -9.82 -3.78
N LEU A 123 5.06 -10.80 -4.48
CA LEU A 123 4.31 -11.69 -5.36
C LEU A 123 3.27 -12.52 -4.60
N GLN A 124 3.65 -13.12 -3.47
CA GLN A 124 2.75 -13.95 -2.68
C GLN A 124 1.66 -13.09 -2.04
N GLU A 125 2.02 -11.94 -1.48
CA GLU A 125 1.07 -10.98 -0.90
C GLU A 125 -0.01 -10.51 -1.88
N ARG A 126 0.32 -10.44 -3.18
CA ARG A 126 -0.62 -10.07 -4.24
C ARG A 126 -1.47 -11.23 -4.74
N LEU A 127 -0.90 -12.43 -4.81
CA LEU A 127 -1.52 -13.57 -5.49
C LEU A 127 -2.22 -14.55 -4.54
N LEU A 128 -1.89 -14.53 -3.25
CA LEU A 128 -2.42 -15.44 -2.24
C LEU A 128 -3.16 -14.61 -1.18
N PRO A 129 -4.48 -14.40 -1.33
CA PRO A 129 -5.30 -13.74 -0.33
C PRO A 129 -5.82 -14.71 0.74
#